data_AF-A0A0Q4E8I1-F1
#
_entry.id   AF-A0A0Q4E8I1-F1
#
_cell.length_a   1.000
_cell.length_b   1.000
_cell.length_c   1.000
_cell.angle_alpha   90.00
_cell.angle_beta   90.00
_cell.angle_gamma   90.00
#
_symmetry.space_group_name_H-M   'P 1'
#
loop_
_entity.id
_entity.type
_entity.pdbx_description
1 polymer ?
#
loop_
_entity_poly.entity_id
_entity_poly.type
_entity_poly.pdbx_seq_one_letter_code
_entity_poly.pdbx_strand_id
1 'polypeptide(L)'
;MSLIRNDILGSIWHVEARFFHTLKEILFRPGRTAMNYIAGKRIRYNNFISLLLVLFGFNVIGFHFYERFASAEELSSDSEIRVFFSKYSKTVLFVIIPMLGAHAYFLFKRIKLNIAEHFIIGTVSLLGILILFLLDDMVSLIGLWKPVSKIFNGIDKILFGLSILFPAITYWNAFKNLYSKAGLLWRVFILYVLMGAESLIIIAVLYKIF
;
A
#
# COMPACT_ATOMS: atom_id res chain seq x y z
N MET A 1 4.27 22.90 -36.45
CA MET A 1 4.71 22.92 -35.04
C MET A 1 3.57 22.97 -34.01
N SER A 2 2.31 23.30 -34.37
CA SER A 2 1.19 23.37 -33.39
C SER A 2 0.50 22.01 -33.11
N LEU A 3 0.39 21.12 -34.10
CA LEU A 3 -0.23 19.79 -33.95
C LEU A 3 0.53 18.89 -32.96
N ILE A 4 1.85 18.80 -33.13
CA ILE A 4 2.72 18.00 -32.25
C ILE A 4 2.66 18.52 -30.80
N ARG A 5 2.61 19.84 -30.60
CA ARG A 5 2.51 20.43 -29.25
C ARG A 5 1.17 20.12 -28.60
N ASN A 6 0.06 20.23 -29.35
CA ASN A 6 -1.27 19.96 -28.82
C ASN A 6 -1.49 18.47 -28.53
N ASP A 7 -0.98 17.57 -29.39
CA ASP A 7 -1.09 16.11 -29.19
C ASP A 7 -0.20 15.64 -28.02
N ILE A 8 1.01 16.18 -27.86
CA ILE A 8 1.87 15.87 -26.72
C ILE A 8 1.28 16.41 -25.42
N LEU A 9 0.80 17.66 -25.41
CA LEU A 9 0.17 18.24 -24.22
C LEU A 9 -1.11 17.48 -23.83
N GLY A 10 -1.94 17.11 -24.81
CA GLY A 10 -3.12 16.28 -24.59
C GLY A 10 -2.76 14.90 -24.05
N SER A 11 -1.74 14.24 -24.62
CA SER A 11 -1.26 12.94 -24.15
C SER A 11 -0.73 13.00 -22.71
N ILE A 12 0.07 14.03 -22.36
CA ILE A 12 0.58 14.22 -20.99
C ILE A 12 -0.58 14.44 -20.02
N TRP A 13 -1.52 15.32 -20.37
CA TRP A 13 -2.70 15.60 -19.54
C TRP A 13 -3.57 14.36 -19.30
N HIS A 14 -3.76 13.52 -20.33
CA HIS A 14 -4.51 12.27 -20.19
C HIS A 14 -3.81 11.22 -19.30
N VAL A 15 -2.47 11.19 -19.33
CA VAL A 15 -1.68 10.32 -18.44
C VAL A 15 -1.78 10.79 -16.99
N GLU A 16 -1.69 12.09 -16.75
CA GLU A 16 -1.82 12.71 -15.42
C GLU A 16 -3.22 12.49 -14.83
N ALA A 17 -4.28 12.74 -15.61
CA ALA A 17 -5.65 12.54 -15.16
C ALA A 17 -5.92 11.06 -14.78
N ARG A 18 -5.36 10.11 -15.54
CA ARG A 18 -5.47 8.68 -15.24
C ARG A 18 -4.71 8.30 -13.97
N PHE A 19 -3.58 8.95 -13.69
CA PHE A 19 -2.81 8.74 -12.47
C PHE A 19 -3.63 9.10 -11.24
N PHE A 20 -4.11 10.34 -11.13
CA PHE A 20 -4.91 10.76 -9.98
C PHE A 20 -6.23 9.99 -9.87
N HIS A 21 -6.86 9.65 -11.00
CA HIS A 21 -8.05 8.79 -11.01
C HIS A 21 -7.76 7.40 -10.42
N THR A 22 -6.64 6.78 -10.81
CA THR A 22 -6.24 5.46 -10.30
C THR A 22 -5.94 5.52 -8.81
N LEU A 23 -5.19 6.52 -8.34
CA LEU A 23 -4.92 6.70 -6.91
C LEU A 23 -6.20 6.84 -6.09
N LYS A 24 -7.15 7.66 -6.57
CA LYS A 24 -8.46 7.85 -5.93
C LYS A 24 -9.25 6.54 -5.86
N GLU A 25 -9.34 5.82 -6.97
CA GLU A 25 -10.06 4.54 -7.01
C GLU A 25 -9.41 3.46 -6.14
N ILE A 26 -8.08 3.47 -5.99
CA ILE A 26 -7.38 2.59 -5.05
C ILE A 26 -7.69 2.99 -3.61
N LEU A 27 -7.58 4.27 -3.25
CA LEU A 27 -7.76 4.71 -1.86
C LEU A 27 -9.19 4.49 -1.34
N PHE A 28 -10.20 4.75 -2.18
CA PHE A 28 -11.61 4.71 -1.76
C PHE A 28 -12.35 3.43 -2.16
N ARG A 29 -11.89 2.72 -3.19
CA ARG A 29 -12.56 1.53 -3.75
C ARG A 29 -11.57 0.42 -4.13
N PRO A 30 -10.60 0.05 -3.27
CA PRO A 30 -9.47 -0.79 -3.65
C PRO A 30 -9.90 -2.15 -4.21
N GLY A 31 -10.80 -2.85 -3.51
CA GLY A 31 -11.29 -4.16 -3.95
C GLY A 31 -12.04 -4.11 -5.28
N ARG A 32 -12.88 -3.10 -5.49
CA ARG A 32 -13.62 -2.88 -6.74
C ARG A 32 -12.66 -2.56 -7.88
N THR A 33 -11.62 -1.78 -7.61
CA THR A 33 -10.54 -1.46 -8.56
C THR A 33 -9.82 -2.73 -9.01
N ALA A 34 -9.43 -3.59 -8.07
CA ALA A 34 -8.83 -4.88 -8.37
C ALA A 34 -9.76 -5.77 -9.21
N MET A 35 -11.03 -5.92 -8.80
CA MET A 35 -12.00 -6.75 -9.52
C MET A 35 -12.32 -6.21 -10.92
N ASN A 36 -12.39 -4.89 -11.11
CA ASN A 36 -12.54 -4.29 -12.43
C ASN A 36 -11.32 -4.55 -13.33
N TYR A 37 -10.12 -4.47 -12.76
CA TYR A 37 -8.87 -4.75 -13.47
C TYR A 37 -8.80 -6.22 -13.92
N ILE A 38 -9.16 -7.15 -13.02
CA ILE A 38 -9.28 -8.59 -13.29
C ILE A 38 -10.31 -8.85 -14.41
N ALA A 39 -11.47 -8.20 -14.35
CA ALA A 39 -12.52 -8.29 -15.36
C ALA A 39 -12.18 -7.61 -16.71
N GLY A 40 -10.92 -7.23 -16.94
CA GLY A 40 -10.45 -6.68 -18.22
C GLY A 40 -10.68 -5.18 -18.42
N LYS A 41 -11.21 -4.45 -17.42
CA LYS A 41 -11.45 -2.98 -17.52
C LYS A 41 -10.17 -2.17 -17.27
N ARG A 42 -9.03 -2.63 -17.79
CA ARG A 42 -7.67 -2.13 -17.49
C ARG A 42 -7.41 -0.72 -18.02
N ILE A 43 -8.05 -0.33 -19.13
CA ILE A 43 -7.85 0.98 -19.78
C ILE A 43 -8.20 2.18 -18.87
N ARG A 44 -9.02 1.94 -17.84
CA ARG A 44 -9.43 2.96 -16.86
C ARG A 44 -8.33 3.29 -15.85
N TYR A 45 -7.34 2.41 -15.71
CA TYR A 45 -6.34 2.48 -14.67
C TYR A 45 -4.95 2.63 -15.28
N ASN A 46 -4.05 3.27 -14.54
CA ASN A 46 -2.63 3.12 -14.81
C ASN A 46 -2.19 1.67 -14.58
N ASN A 47 -1.13 1.26 -15.27
CA ASN A 47 -0.52 -0.04 -15.04
C ASN A 47 -0.10 -0.15 -13.56
N PHE A 48 -0.59 -1.17 -12.85
CA PHE A 48 -0.34 -1.32 -11.42
C PHE A 48 1.13 -1.56 -11.09
N ILE A 49 1.89 -2.24 -11.95
CA ILE A 49 3.33 -2.45 -11.74
C ILE A 49 4.09 -1.12 -11.90
N SER A 50 3.78 -0.36 -12.96
CA SER A 50 4.37 0.97 -13.14
C SER A 50 4.02 1.91 -11.98
N LEU A 51 2.77 1.88 -11.52
CA LEU A 51 2.31 2.68 -10.39
C LEU A 51 3.01 2.29 -9.08
N LEU A 52 3.28 1.00 -8.90
CA LEU A 52 3.98 0.49 -7.72
C LEU A 52 5.42 0.99 -7.67
N LEU A 53 6.13 0.97 -8.80
CA LEU A 53 7.47 1.54 -8.91
C LEU A 53 7.48 3.05 -8.63
N VAL A 54 6.53 3.79 -9.20
CA VAL A 54 6.41 5.25 -9.00
C VAL A 54 6.13 5.58 -7.54
N LEU A 55 5.13 4.94 -6.92
CA LEU A 55 4.79 5.19 -5.52
C LEU A 55 5.92 4.77 -4.58
N PHE A 56 6.58 3.65 -4.86
CA PHE A 56 7.74 3.22 -4.10
C PHE A 56 8.88 4.25 -4.18
N GLY A 57 9.18 4.76 -5.37
CA GLY A 57 10.14 5.85 -5.56
C GLY A 57 9.79 7.10 -4.75
N PHE A 58 8.52 7.51 -4.77
CA PHE A 58 8.06 8.66 -3.97
C PHE A 58 8.14 8.42 -2.47
N ASN A 59 7.82 7.22 -1.97
CA ASN A 59 7.98 6.88 -0.55
C ASN A 59 9.46 6.95 -0.13
N VAL A 60 10.38 6.45 -0.95
CA VAL A 60 11.83 6.54 -0.65
C VAL A 60 12.28 8.00 -0.58
N ILE A 61 11.79 8.84 -1.49
CA ILE A 61 12.11 10.28 -1.50
C ILE A 61 11.48 10.99 -0.30
N GLY A 62 10.21 10.71 0.02
CA GLY A 62 9.48 11.28 1.16
C GLY A 62 10.18 11.01 2.48
N PHE A 63 10.48 9.73 2.73
CA PHE A 63 11.24 9.30 3.90
C PHE A 63 12.63 9.96 3.97
N HIS A 64 13.36 10.04 2.85
CA HIS A 64 14.67 10.72 2.82
C HIS A 64 14.56 12.21 3.18
N PHE A 65 13.51 12.91 2.75
CA PHE A 65 13.27 14.29 3.17
C PHE A 65 12.99 14.37 4.66
N TYR A 66 12.17 13.47 5.21
CA TYR A 66 11.91 13.42 6.65
C TYR A 66 13.21 13.25 7.45
N GLU A 67 14.04 12.26 7.12
CA GLU A 67 15.31 12.04 7.82
C GLU A 67 16.27 13.23 7.74
N ARG A 68 16.25 13.95 6.61
CA ARG A 68 17.11 15.13 6.42
C ARG A 68 16.72 16.30 7.32
N PHE A 69 15.44 16.48 7.61
CA PHE A 69 14.93 17.63 8.36
C PHE A 69 14.61 17.31 9.83
N ALA A 70 14.44 16.04 10.17
CA ALA A 70 14.23 15.58 11.53
C ALA A 70 15.47 15.82 12.40
N SER A 71 15.22 16.22 13.64
CA SER A 71 16.24 16.43 14.67
C SER A 71 16.79 15.09 15.20
N ALA A 72 17.98 15.13 15.79
CA ALA A 72 18.59 13.94 16.41
C ALA A 72 17.69 13.31 17.50
N GLU A 73 16.92 14.13 18.22
CA GLU A 73 15.96 13.67 19.23
C GLU A 73 14.81 12.86 18.60
N GLU A 74 14.22 13.36 17.51
CA GLU A 74 13.15 12.65 16.77
C GLU A 74 13.64 11.33 16.17
N LEU A 75 14.91 11.28 15.76
CA LEU A 75 15.54 10.12 15.15
C LEU A 75 16.05 9.08 16.18
N SER A 76 16.16 9.43 17.46
CA SER A 76 16.85 8.65 18.50
C SER A 76 16.04 7.53 19.16
N SER A 77 14.75 7.39 18.85
CA SER A 77 13.81 6.63 19.68
C SER A 77 13.85 5.09 19.56
N ASP A 78 14.62 4.48 18.65
CA ASP A 78 14.99 3.04 18.72
C ASP A 78 15.99 2.67 17.61
N SER A 79 17.30 2.72 17.89
CA SER A 79 18.33 2.64 16.85
C SER A 79 18.38 1.30 16.11
N GLU A 80 18.23 0.17 16.81
CA GLU A 80 18.36 -1.17 16.20
C GLU A 80 17.13 -1.57 15.39
N ILE A 81 15.93 -1.34 15.93
CA ILE A 81 14.67 -1.60 15.23
C ILE A 81 14.58 -0.68 14.00
N ARG A 82 14.91 0.60 14.14
CA ARG A 82 14.92 1.54 13.01
C ARG A 82 15.96 1.17 11.95
N VAL A 83 17.16 0.75 12.33
CA VAL A 83 18.19 0.26 11.38
C VAL A 83 17.70 -0.98 10.65
N PHE A 84 17.09 -1.95 11.35
CA PHE A 84 16.49 -3.12 10.72
C PHE A 84 15.37 -2.75 9.73
N PHE A 85 14.43 -1.90 10.14
CA PHE A 85 13.36 -1.44 9.26
C PHE A 85 13.88 -0.62 8.07
N SER A 86 14.89 0.25 8.25
CA SER A 86 15.49 0.99 7.14
C SER A 86 16.13 0.06 6.10
N LYS A 87 16.75 -1.04 6.57
CA LYS A 87 17.45 -2.01 5.72
C LYS A 87 16.50 -2.94 4.97
N TYR A 88 15.42 -3.38 5.63
CA TYR A 88 14.52 -4.42 5.09
C TYR A 88 13.14 -3.91 4.67
N SER A 89 12.72 -2.69 5.02
CA SER A 89 11.40 -2.11 4.66
C SER A 89 11.09 -2.30 3.18
N LYS A 90 12.08 -2.03 2.32
CA LYS A 90 11.98 -2.18 0.86
C LYS A 90 11.61 -3.62 0.46
N THR A 91 12.32 -4.62 0.99
CA THR A 91 12.09 -6.04 0.70
C THR A 91 10.78 -6.53 1.33
N VAL A 92 10.51 -6.14 2.58
CA VAL A 92 9.31 -6.51 3.34
C VAL A 92 8.05 -6.06 2.60
N LEU A 93 8.04 -4.86 2.03
CA LEU A 93 6.90 -4.35 1.26
C LEU A 93 6.59 -5.21 0.03
N PHE A 94 7.60 -5.70 -0.70
CA PHE A 94 7.37 -6.55 -1.86
C PHE A 94 6.91 -7.96 -1.49
N VAL A 95 7.24 -8.46 -0.30
CA VAL A 95 6.77 -9.75 0.22
C VAL A 95 5.26 -9.72 0.55
N ILE A 96 4.69 -8.53 0.78
CA ILE A 96 3.25 -8.38 1.06
C ILE A 96 2.38 -8.92 -0.09
N ILE A 97 2.78 -8.76 -1.35
CA ILE A 97 2.00 -9.26 -2.50
C ILE A 97 1.86 -10.80 -2.48
N PRO A 98 2.95 -11.59 -2.48
CA PRO A 98 2.85 -13.04 -2.45
C PRO A 98 2.20 -13.54 -1.16
N MET A 99 2.52 -12.95 0.00
CA MET A 99 1.88 -13.25 1.27
C MET A 99 0.35 -13.07 1.20
N LEU A 100 -0.12 -11.91 0.72
CA LEU A 100 -1.55 -11.63 0.61
C LEU A 100 -2.23 -12.57 -0.38
N GLY A 101 -1.67 -12.72 -1.59
CA GLY A 101 -2.32 -13.49 -2.63
C GLY A 101 -2.34 -14.99 -2.37
N ALA A 102 -1.26 -15.55 -1.80
CA ALA A 102 -1.20 -16.97 -1.46
C ALA A 102 -2.24 -17.33 -0.40
N HIS A 103 -2.27 -16.59 0.72
CA HIS A 103 -3.26 -16.83 1.77
C HIS A 103 -4.69 -16.54 1.31
N ALA A 104 -4.90 -15.47 0.55
CA ALA A 104 -6.21 -15.14 0.01
C ALA A 104 -6.73 -16.19 -0.97
N TYR A 105 -5.85 -16.78 -1.79
CA TYR A 105 -6.22 -17.87 -2.69
C TYR A 105 -6.85 -19.04 -1.93
N PHE A 106 -6.29 -19.42 -0.78
CA PHE A 106 -6.85 -20.50 0.03
C PHE A 106 -8.13 -20.10 0.78
N LEU A 107 -8.19 -18.88 1.31
CA LEU A 107 -9.33 -18.41 2.12
C LEU A 107 -10.58 -18.08 1.30
N PHE A 108 -10.38 -17.59 0.07
CA PHE A 108 -11.45 -17.09 -0.80
C PHE A 108 -11.71 -17.98 -2.04
N LYS A 109 -11.37 -19.27 -1.97
CA LYS A 109 -11.55 -20.25 -3.07
C LYS A 109 -12.96 -20.25 -3.72
N ARG A 110 -14.01 -19.90 -2.97
CA ARG A 110 -15.39 -19.88 -3.51
C ARG A 110 -15.61 -18.83 -4.60
N ILE A 111 -14.76 -17.79 -4.66
CA ILE A 111 -14.84 -16.74 -5.69
C ILE A 111 -14.31 -17.23 -7.04
N LYS A 112 -13.62 -18.38 -7.10
CA LYS A 112 -13.07 -18.98 -8.32
C LYS A 112 -12.06 -18.10 -9.06
N LEU A 113 -11.37 -17.21 -8.33
CA LEU A 113 -10.22 -16.50 -8.87
C LEU A 113 -9.00 -17.42 -8.88
N ASN A 114 -8.15 -17.27 -9.90
CA ASN A 114 -6.85 -17.93 -9.94
C ASN A 114 -5.82 -17.21 -9.04
N ILE A 115 -4.67 -17.84 -8.80
CA ILE A 115 -3.63 -17.28 -7.91
C ILE A 115 -3.11 -15.92 -8.39
N ALA A 116 -2.98 -15.71 -9.70
CA ALA A 116 -2.51 -14.44 -10.26
C ALA A 116 -3.54 -13.31 -10.03
N GLU A 117 -4.83 -13.62 -10.10
CA GLU A 117 -5.89 -12.67 -9.77
C GLU A 117 -5.88 -12.29 -8.29
N HIS A 118 -5.56 -13.23 -7.40
CA HIS A 118 -5.30 -12.92 -5.99
C HIS A 118 -4.07 -12.03 -5.80
N PHE A 119 -2.99 -12.24 -6.59
CA PHE A 119 -1.85 -11.31 -6.59
C PHE A 119 -2.23 -9.91 -7.09
N ILE A 120 -3.17 -9.76 -8.01
CA ILE A 120 -3.67 -8.44 -8.43
C ILE A 120 -4.38 -7.74 -7.25
N ILE A 121 -5.19 -8.45 -6.47
CA ILE A 121 -5.85 -7.88 -5.27
C ILE A 121 -4.80 -7.49 -4.21
N GLY A 122 -3.79 -8.36 -3.99
CA GLY A 122 -2.65 -8.06 -3.12
C GLY A 122 -1.87 -6.83 -3.59
N THR A 123 -1.66 -6.68 -4.90
CA THR A 123 -0.99 -5.53 -5.51
C THR A 123 -1.77 -4.24 -5.24
N VAL A 124 -3.10 -4.24 -5.41
CA VAL A 124 -3.93 -3.06 -5.12
C VAL A 124 -3.93 -2.73 -3.63
N SER A 125 -3.90 -3.75 -2.76
CA SER A 125 -3.74 -3.55 -1.31
C SER A 125 -2.43 -2.82 -1.01
N LEU A 126 -1.31 -3.30 -1.58
CA LEU A 126 0.00 -2.69 -1.38
C LEU A 126 0.09 -1.27 -1.96
N LEU A 127 -0.51 -1.03 -3.14
CA LEU A 127 -0.57 0.31 -3.72
C LEU A 127 -1.28 1.30 -2.77
N GLY A 128 -2.38 0.89 -2.13
CA GLY A 128 -3.04 1.73 -1.15
C GLY A 128 -2.23 1.97 0.12
N ILE A 129 -1.49 0.96 0.60
CA ILE A 129 -0.54 1.12 1.71
C ILE A 129 0.55 2.15 1.34
N LEU A 130 1.13 2.07 0.13
CA LEU A 130 2.14 3.02 -0.34
C LEU A 130 1.59 4.44 -0.51
N ILE A 131 0.31 4.60 -0.87
CA ILE A 131 -0.35 5.91 -0.88
C ILE A 131 -0.45 6.45 0.55
N LEU A 132 -0.85 5.62 1.52
CA LEU A 132 -0.98 6.03 2.92
C LEU A 132 0.36 6.37 3.55
N PHE A 133 1.43 5.61 3.27
CA PHE A 133 2.78 5.95 3.73
C PHE A 133 3.31 7.22 3.10
N LEU A 134 3.05 7.46 1.81
CA LEU A 134 3.41 8.74 1.21
C LEU A 134 2.69 9.92 1.88
N LEU A 135 1.42 9.74 2.27
CA LEU A 135 0.69 10.74 3.04
C LEU A 135 1.25 10.90 4.46
N ASP A 136 1.65 9.81 5.09
CA ASP A 136 2.29 9.78 6.41
C ASP A 136 3.61 10.57 6.39
N ASP A 137 4.49 10.34 5.41
CA ASP A 137 5.73 11.10 5.23
C ASP A 137 5.45 12.61 5.12
N MET A 138 4.42 13.00 4.37
CA MET A 138 4.03 14.41 4.21
C MET A 138 3.48 15.01 5.52
N VAL A 139 2.69 14.26 6.27
CA VAL A 139 2.14 14.68 7.58
C VAL A 139 3.28 14.80 8.60
N SER A 140 4.15 13.80 8.68
CA SER A 140 5.32 13.77 9.55
C SER A 140 6.27 14.94 9.30
N LEU A 141 6.51 15.33 8.02
CA LEU A 141 7.29 16.52 7.67
C LEU A 141 6.70 17.82 8.23
N ILE A 142 5.37 17.96 8.22
CA ILE A 142 4.69 19.12 8.83
C ILE A 142 4.73 19.01 10.36
N GLY A 143 4.68 17.78 10.89
CA GLY A 143 4.78 17.47 12.32
C GLY A 143 6.08 17.88 12.98
N LEU A 144 7.18 18.02 12.21
CA LEU A 144 8.45 18.59 12.67
C LEU A 144 8.29 20.02 13.21
N TRP A 145 7.24 20.74 12.79
CA TRP A 145 6.95 22.06 13.34
C TRP A 145 6.27 21.95 14.72
N LYS A 146 7.04 22.26 15.77
CA LYS A 146 6.64 22.11 17.19
C LYS A 146 5.22 22.57 17.54
N PRO A 147 4.71 23.74 17.07
CA PRO A 147 3.36 24.20 17.40
C PRO A 147 2.24 23.25 16.98
N VAL A 148 2.43 22.46 15.90
CA VAL A 148 1.42 21.55 15.36
C VAL A 148 1.75 20.07 15.60
N SER A 149 2.97 19.76 16.06
CA SER A 149 3.48 18.40 16.30
C SER A 149 2.50 17.42 16.97
N LYS A 150 1.81 17.83 18.04
CA LYS A 150 0.87 16.96 18.76
C LYS A 150 -0.33 16.52 17.89
N ILE A 151 -0.83 17.41 17.03
CA ILE A 151 -1.94 17.11 16.11
C ILE A 151 -1.46 16.15 15.03
N PHE A 152 -0.32 16.45 14.42
CA PHE A 152 0.24 15.67 13.32
C PHE A 152 0.68 14.27 13.77
N ASN A 153 1.30 14.13 14.95
CA ASN A 153 1.58 12.83 15.56
C ASN A 153 0.30 11.98 15.78
N GLY A 154 -0.84 12.62 16.02
CA GLY A 154 -2.14 11.94 16.09
C GLY A 154 -2.60 11.44 14.72
N ILE A 155 -2.38 12.24 13.67
CA ILE A 155 -2.69 11.88 12.29
C ILE A 155 -1.78 10.74 11.82
N ASP A 156 -0.48 10.77 12.11
CA ASP A 156 0.47 9.70 11.75
C ASP A 156 0.02 8.36 12.33
N LYS A 157 -0.38 8.32 13.61
CA LYS A 157 -0.92 7.09 14.23
C LYS A 157 -2.18 6.58 13.54
N ILE A 158 -3.05 7.48 13.08
CA ILE A 158 -4.27 7.12 12.34
C ILE A 158 -3.90 6.56 10.96
N LEU A 159 -2.99 7.20 10.24
CA LEU A 159 -2.50 6.76 8.93
C LEU A 159 -1.81 5.40 9.01
N PHE A 160 -0.94 5.23 10.01
CA PHE A 160 -0.30 3.95 10.30
C PHE A 160 -1.34 2.85 10.60
N GLY A 161 -2.31 3.11 11.48
CA GLY A 161 -3.39 2.16 11.76
C GLY A 161 -4.23 1.83 10.52
N LEU A 162 -4.54 2.83 9.69
CA LEU A 162 -5.26 2.64 8.44
C LEU A 162 -4.46 1.81 7.44
N SER A 163 -3.13 1.97 7.38
CA SER A 163 -2.24 1.18 6.51
C SER A 163 -2.27 -0.30 6.88
N ILE A 164 -2.26 -0.62 8.19
CA ILE A 164 -2.38 -2.00 8.69
C ILE A 164 -3.75 -2.58 8.32
N LEU A 165 -4.82 -1.79 8.42
CA LEU A 165 -6.18 -2.22 8.09
C LEU A 165 -6.49 -2.23 6.59
N PHE A 166 -5.61 -1.68 5.75
CA PHE A 166 -5.90 -1.48 4.33
C PHE A 166 -6.12 -2.79 3.54
N PRO A 167 -5.38 -3.90 3.78
CA PRO A 167 -5.73 -5.21 3.24
C PRO A 167 -7.16 -5.64 3.62
N ALA A 168 -7.57 -5.47 4.89
CA ALA A 168 -8.94 -5.74 5.33
C ALA A 168 -9.96 -4.97 4.49
N ILE A 169 -9.74 -3.66 4.31
CA ILE A 169 -10.59 -2.77 3.51
C ILE A 169 -10.66 -3.26 2.07
N THR A 170 -9.53 -3.67 1.50
CA THR A 170 -9.43 -4.16 0.12
C THR A 170 -10.23 -5.43 -0.10
N TYR A 171 -10.01 -6.46 0.72
CA TYR A 171 -10.75 -7.72 0.64
C TYR A 171 -12.22 -7.55 0.98
N TRP A 172 -12.54 -6.68 1.94
CA TRP A 172 -13.92 -6.35 2.27
C TRP A 172 -14.62 -5.69 1.08
N ASN A 173 -13.99 -4.68 0.47
CA ASN A 173 -14.53 -3.97 -0.68
C ASN A 173 -14.71 -4.88 -1.90
N ALA A 174 -13.81 -5.87 -2.10
CA ALA A 174 -13.88 -6.83 -3.19
C ALA A 174 -15.04 -7.84 -3.01
N PHE A 175 -15.21 -8.35 -1.78
CA PHE A 175 -15.98 -9.57 -1.55
C PHE A 175 -17.25 -9.40 -0.69
N LYS A 176 -17.54 -8.19 -0.17
CA LYS A 176 -18.73 -7.91 0.66
C LYS A 176 -20.08 -8.30 0.05
N ASN A 177 -20.17 -8.35 -1.29
CA ASN A 177 -21.39 -8.73 -2.00
C ASN A 177 -21.42 -10.23 -2.38
N LEU A 178 -20.34 -10.96 -2.11
CA LEU A 178 -20.16 -12.37 -2.50
C LEU A 178 -20.16 -13.32 -1.29
N TYR A 179 -19.86 -12.80 -0.09
CA TYR A 179 -19.94 -13.53 1.17
C TYR A 179 -20.89 -12.85 2.15
N SER A 180 -21.42 -13.60 3.11
CA SER A 180 -22.06 -13.01 4.28
C SER A 180 -21.06 -12.19 5.09
N LYS A 181 -21.52 -11.16 5.80
CA LYS A 181 -20.65 -10.28 6.61
C LYS A 181 -19.81 -11.08 7.62
N ALA A 182 -20.43 -12.03 8.33
CA ALA A 182 -19.71 -12.91 9.25
C ALA A 182 -18.71 -13.83 8.52
N GLY A 183 -19.11 -14.36 7.36
CA GLY A 183 -18.26 -15.20 6.51
C GLY A 183 -17.01 -14.47 6.02
N LEU A 184 -17.14 -13.19 5.68
CA LEU A 184 -16.04 -12.35 5.24
C LEU A 184 -15.15 -11.95 6.42
N LEU A 185 -15.75 -11.61 7.56
CA LEU A 185 -15.03 -11.19 8.77
C LEU A 185 -14.04 -12.27 9.25
N TRP A 186 -14.47 -13.52 9.41
CA TRP A 186 -13.54 -14.56 9.88
C TRP A 186 -12.44 -14.85 8.87
N ARG A 187 -12.72 -14.77 7.57
CA ARG A 187 -11.69 -14.98 6.52
C ARG A 187 -10.64 -13.89 6.55
N VAL A 188 -11.07 -12.64 6.68
CA VAL A 188 -10.15 -11.50 6.84
C VAL A 188 -9.36 -11.64 8.14
N PHE A 189 -10.00 -12.03 9.23
CA PHE A 189 -9.30 -12.30 10.49
C PHE A 189 -8.21 -13.37 10.34
N ILE A 190 -8.54 -14.53 9.76
CA ILE A 190 -7.55 -15.60 9.51
C ILE A 190 -6.46 -15.14 8.54
N LEU A 191 -6.78 -14.31 7.55
CA LEU A 191 -5.78 -13.71 6.66
C LEU A 191 -4.72 -12.96 7.47
N TYR A 192 -5.11 -12.10 8.41
CA TYR A 192 -4.16 -11.39 9.28
C TYR A 192 -3.38 -12.32 10.21
N VAL A 193 -4.01 -13.36 10.76
CA VAL A 193 -3.31 -14.35 11.59
C VAL A 193 -2.20 -15.05 10.80
N LEU A 194 -2.51 -15.49 9.57
CA LEU A 194 -1.55 -16.14 8.69
C LEU A 194 -0.42 -15.18 8.27
N MET A 195 -0.77 -13.93 7.94
CA MET A 195 0.21 -12.89 7.65
C MET A 195 1.15 -12.64 8.85
N GLY A 196 0.59 -12.52 10.06
CA GLY A 196 1.38 -12.34 11.27
C GLY A 196 2.34 -13.49 11.52
N ALA A 197 1.87 -14.73 11.36
CA ALA A 197 2.69 -15.93 11.52
C ALA A 197 3.85 -15.98 10.51
N GLU A 198 3.58 -15.70 9.22
CA GLU A 198 4.63 -15.67 8.19
C GLU A 198 5.63 -14.52 8.41
N SER A 199 5.17 -13.32 8.81
CA SER A 199 6.06 -12.21 9.17
C SER A 199 7.00 -12.57 10.32
N LEU A 200 6.52 -13.26 11.36
CA LEU A 200 7.36 -13.71 12.48
C LEU A 200 8.42 -14.72 12.03
N ILE A 201 8.05 -15.63 11.12
CA ILE A 201 9.00 -16.58 10.53
C ILE A 201 10.08 -15.84 9.73
N ILE A 202 9.69 -14.87 8.90
CA ILE A 202 10.63 -14.05 8.11
C ILE A 202 11.60 -13.31 9.04
N ILE A 203 11.09 -12.67 10.09
CA ILE A 203 11.93 -11.96 11.07
C ILE A 203 12.89 -12.93 11.77
N ALA A 204 12.43 -14.10 12.19
CA ALA A 204 13.26 -15.10 12.85
C ALA A 204 14.36 -15.66 11.92
N VAL A 205 14.08 -15.82 10.63
CA VAL A 205 15.06 -16.23 9.62
C VAL A 205 16.08 -15.11 9.39
N LEU A 206 15.63 -13.86 9.24
CA LEU A 206 16.52 -12.71 9.09
C LEU A 206 17.43 -12.55 10.31
N TYR A 207 16.92 -12.70 11.52
CA TYR A 207 17.71 -12.61 12.76
C TYR A 207 18.74 -13.74 12.91
N LYS A 208 18.57 -14.89 12.25
CA LYS A 208 19.57 -15.96 12.25
C LYS A 208 20.68 -15.77 11.22
N ILE A 209 20.40 -15.01 10.17
CA ILE A 209 21.33 -14.78 9.06
C ILE A 209 22.29 -13.62 9.37
N PHE A 210 21.90 -12.71 10.27
CA PHE A 210 22.67 -11.53 10.69
C PHE A 210 22.98 -11.57 12.18
#